data_AF-D3UIK1-F1
#
_entry.id   AF-D3UIK1-F1
#
_cell.length_a   1.000
_cell.length_b   1.000
_cell.length_c   1.000
_cell.angle_alpha   90.00
_cell.angle_beta   90.00
_cell.angle_gamma   90.00
#
_symmetry.space_group_name_H-M   'P 1'
#
loop_
_entity.id
_entity.type
_entity.pdbx_description
1 polymer ?
#
loop_
_entity_poly.entity_id
_entity_poly.type
_entity_poly.pdbx_seq_one_letter_code
_entity_poly.pdbx_strand_id
1 'polypeptide(L)'
;MLDFIISHSMEFLSVLGIWTLAVLMPGPDLFLVIRYSTQKSKIHALSAVGGILVGTLVWLVVGFFLVDLLRKSIFFELLQFVGGGYLVYMAVRIFLSLRKNSVENEDTSKLYSSPIKGLMAGIFTNLSNPKPPIFISVILSKFSTIPPLDVALLLLIVMTAIPCFWFYCVVHFFTIKKIFQTFLHYRKHLDCVAGAIFFLFGINLITEAFPQLF
;
A
#
# COMPACT_ATOMS: atom_id res chain seq x y z
N MET A 1 -16.39 12.23 19.19
CA MET A 1 -14.96 12.02 18.88
C MET A 1 -14.10 11.52 20.05
N LEU A 2 -13.79 12.35 21.06
CA LEU A 2 -12.77 12.04 22.08
C LEU A 2 -13.08 10.78 22.90
N ASP A 3 -14.32 10.62 23.37
CA ASP A 3 -14.72 9.45 24.15
C ASP A 3 -14.62 8.14 23.36
N PHE A 4 -14.89 8.20 22.05
CA PHE A 4 -14.71 7.06 21.15
C PHE A 4 -13.24 6.67 21.01
N ILE A 5 -12.36 7.68 20.84
CA ILE A 5 -10.91 7.45 20.73
C ILE A 5 -10.35 6.89 22.03
N ILE A 6 -10.77 7.41 23.19
CA ILE A 6 -10.29 6.95 24.50
C ILE A 6 -10.72 5.50 24.75
N SER A 7 -12.00 5.19 24.48
CA SER A 7 -12.53 3.83 24.65
C SER A 7 -11.92 2.80 23.71
N HIS A 8 -11.49 3.19 22.50
CA HIS A 8 -10.88 2.30 21.50
C HIS A 8 -9.36 2.52 21.34
N SER A 9 -8.70 3.14 22.32
CA SER A 9 -7.31 3.59 22.23
C SER A 9 -6.30 2.50 21.80
N MET A 10 -6.51 1.25 22.24
CA MET A 10 -5.69 0.11 21.83
C MET A 10 -5.89 -0.30 20.37
N GLU A 11 -7.10 -0.14 19.83
CA GLU A 11 -7.39 -0.36 18.40
C GLU A 11 -6.67 0.69 17.56
N PHE A 12 -6.74 1.98 17.95
CA PHE A 12 -6.02 3.06 17.28
C PHE A 12 -4.51 2.82 17.27
N LEU A 13 -3.93 2.44 18.41
CA LEU A 13 -2.51 2.16 18.51
C LEU A 13 -2.10 1.00 17.58
N SER A 14 -2.90 -0.07 17.55
CA SER A 14 -2.68 -1.22 16.68
C SER A 14 -2.79 -0.85 15.20
N VAL A 15 -3.83 -0.09 14.83
CA VAL A 15 -4.08 0.37 13.45
C VAL A 15 -2.95 1.26 12.96
N LEU A 16 -2.56 2.28 13.72
CA LEU A 16 -1.49 3.19 13.34
C LEU A 16 -0.13 2.48 13.33
N GLY A 17 0.11 1.56 14.26
CA GLY A 17 1.32 0.75 14.31
C GLY A 17 1.45 -0.15 13.07
N ILE A 18 0.40 -0.93 12.76
CA ILE A 18 0.35 -1.80 11.58
C ILE A 18 0.49 -0.97 10.31
N TRP A 19 -0.22 0.16 10.19
CA TRP A 19 -0.13 1.03 9.02
C TRP A 19 1.27 1.61 8.84
N THR A 20 1.89 2.07 9.93
CA THR A 20 3.25 2.60 9.88
C THR A 20 4.23 1.52 9.42
N LEU A 21 4.17 0.32 10.01
CA LEU A 21 4.99 -0.81 9.58
C LEU A 21 4.73 -1.19 8.11
N ALA A 22 3.47 -1.14 7.67
CA ALA A 22 3.09 -1.36 6.29
C ALA A 22 3.72 -0.32 5.37
N VAL A 23 3.68 0.96 5.70
CA VAL A 23 4.28 2.04 4.90
C VAL A 23 5.81 1.90 4.85
N LEU A 24 6.43 1.59 5.99
CA LEU A 24 7.88 1.39 6.11
C LEU A 24 8.35 0.11 5.40
N MET A 25 7.51 -0.91 5.32
CA MET A 25 7.84 -2.13 4.60
C MET A 25 8.21 -1.76 3.15
N PRO A 26 9.30 -2.29 2.64
CA PRO A 26 9.69 -2.02 1.27
C PRO A 26 8.69 -2.61 0.27
N GLY A 27 8.45 -1.89 -0.82
CA GLY A 27 7.53 -2.29 -1.87
C GLY A 27 7.70 -1.42 -3.12
N PRO A 28 6.90 -1.66 -4.18
CA PRO A 28 7.01 -0.96 -5.47
C PRO A 28 7.07 0.58 -5.35
N ASP A 29 6.27 1.16 -4.46
CA ASP A 29 6.21 2.60 -4.19
C ASP A 29 7.57 3.17 -3.75
N LEU A 30 8.25 2.49 -2.82
CA LEU A 30 9.57 2.89 -2.34
C LEU A 30 10.61 2.80 -3.47
N PHE A 31 10.58 1.73 -4.27
CA PHE A 31 11.49 1.58 -5.41
C PHE A 31 11.29 2.67 -6.45
N LEU A 32 10.03 3.02 -6.76
CA LEU A 32 9.71 4.10 -7.69
C LEU A 32 10.28 5.43 -7.20
N VAL A 33 10.04 5.78 -5.93
CA VAL A 33 10.50 7.04 -5.32
C VAL A 33 12.04 7.10 -5.31
N ILE A 34 12.72 6.00 -4.97
CA ILE A 34 14.19 5.95 -5.01
C ILE A 34 14.72 6.07 -6.44
N ARG A 35 14.13 5.33 -7.40
CA ARG A 35 14.51 5.40 -8.83
C ARG A 35 14.40 6.83 -9.34
N TYR A 36 13.30 7.51 -9.03
CA TYR A 36 13.08 8.88 -9.49
C TYR A 36 13.97 9.89 -8.79
N SER A 37 14.25 9.69 -7.49
CA SER A 37 15.17 10.53 -6.72
C SER A 37 16.63 10.42 -7.20
N THR A 38 17.04 9.24 -7.68
CA THR A 38 18.44 8.95 -8.06
C THR A 38 18.72 9.08 -9.56
N GLN A 39 17.76 8.77 -10.43
CA GLN A 39 17.92 8.72 -11.89
C GLN A 39 17.25 9.88 -12.63
N LYS A 40 16.34 10.63 -11.97
CA LYS A 40 15.64 11.78 -12.56
C LYS A 40 15.95 13.03 -11.75
N SER A 41 14.95 13.64 -11.11
CA SER A 41 15.13 14.81 -10.24
C SER A 41 14.17 14.74 -9.05
N LYS A 42 14.45 15.51 -8.00
CA LYS A 42 13.59 15.60 -6.81
C LYS A 42 12.14 15.95 -7.16
N ILE A 43 11.91 16.83 -8.15
CA ILE A 43 10.56 17.20 -8.60
C ILE A 43 9.80 15.99 -9.15
N HIS A 44 10.46 15.14 -9.94
CA HIS A 44 9.86 13.92 -10.45
C HIS A 44 9.53 12.93 -9.32
N ALA A 45 10.44 12.79 -8.36
CA ALA A 45 10.22 11.93 -7.20
C ALA A 45 9.03 12.43 -6.37
N LEU A 46 8.97 13.72 -6.06
CA LEU A 46 7.83 14.33 -5.35
C LEU A 46 6.52 14.21 -6.14
N SER A 47 6.58 14.29 -7.46
CA SER A 47 5.39 14.04 -8.29
C SER A 47 4.92 12.59 -8.19
N ALA A 48 5.85 11.62 -8.18
CA ALA A 48 5.53 10.22 -7.93
C ALA A 48 4.97 9.99 -6.52
N VAL A 49 5.50 10.66 -5.50
CA VAL A 49 4.93 10.66 -4.14
C VAL A 49 3.49 11.18 -4.17
N GLY A 50 3.22 12.29 -4.86
CA GLY A 50 1.86 12.81 -5.04
C GLY A 50 0.91 11.76 -5.63
N GLY A 51 1.36 11.04 -6.67
CA GLY A 51 0.59 9.95 -7.25
C GLY A 51 0.34 8.78 -6.29
N ILE A 52 1.36 8.38 -5.52
CA ILE A 52 1.25 7.33 -4.50
C ILE A 52 0.23 7.73 -3.42
N LEU A 53 0.25 8.99 -2.98
CA LEU A 53 -0.70 9.51 -1.99
C LEU A 53 -2.13 9.52 -2.53
N VAL A 54 -2.34 9.88 -3.81
CA VAL A 54 -3.65 9.78 -4.44
C VAL A 54 -4.15 8.34 -4.46
N GLY A 55 -3.32 7.38 -4.88
CA GLY A 55 -3.70 5.96 -4.85
C GLY A 55 -4.01 5.46 -3.43
N THR A 56 -3.21 5.89 -2.45
CA THR A 56 -3.42 5.54 -1.04
C THR A 56 -4.73 6.11 -0.52
N LEU A 57 -5.04 7.37 -0.84
CA LEU A 57 -6.32 8.01 -0.51
C LEU A 57 -7.50 7.26 -1.12
N VAL A 58 -7.40 6.84 -2.38
CA VAL A 58 -8.44 6.02 -3.03
C VAL A 58 -8.68 4.75 -2.21
N TRP A 59 -7.62 4.01 -1.86
CA TRP A 59 -7.77 2.80 -1.05
C TRP A 59 -8.33 3.06 0.34
N LEU A 60 -7.92 4.14 1.02
CA LEU A 60 -8.44 4.51 2.34
C LEU A 60 -9.92 4.89 2.26
N VAL A 61 -10.32 5.66 1.24
CA VAL A 61 -11.74 6.01 1.02
C VAL A 61 -12.56 4.76 0.76
N VAL A 62 -12.08 3.87 -0.11
CA VAL A 62 -12.76 2.59 -0.38
C VAL A 62 -12.88 1.77 0.91
N GLY A 63 -11.80 1.69 1.69
CA GLY A 63 -11.76 0.93 2.93
C GLY A 63 -12.70 1.46 4.01
N PHE A 64 -12.68 2.75 4.30
CA PHE A 64 -13.49 3.32 5.39
C PHE A 64 -14.95 3.58 5.01
N PHE A 65 -15.24 3.91 3.75
CA PHE A 65 -16.56 4.40 3.34
C PHE A 65 -17.34 3.43 2.44
N LEU A 66 -16.66 2.69 1.56
CA LEU A 66 -17.35 1.70 0.71
C LEU A 66 -17.61 0.40 1.45
N VAL A 67 -16.69 -0.07 2.29
CA VAL A 67 -16.90 -1.31 3.06
C VAL A 67 -18.10 -1.20 3.99
N ASP A 68 -18.35 -0.02 4.57
CA ASP A 68 -19.49 0.19 5.46
C ASP A 68 -20.84 0.16 4.71
N LEU A 69 -20.85 0.72 3.50
CA LEU A 69 -22.00 0.64 2.59
C LEU A 69 -22.25 -0.80 2.11
N LEU A 70 -21.17 -1.55 1.86
CA LEU A 70 -21.24 -2.90 1.30
C LEU A 70 -21.53 -3.98 2.34
N ARG A 71 -21.18 -3.78 3.62
CA ARG A 71 -21.35 -4.78 4.71
C ARG A 71 -22.79 -5.26 4.93
N LYS A 72 -23.78 -4.57 4.35
CA LYS A 72 -25.21 -4.92 4.41
C LYS A 72 -25.71 -5.67 3.17
N SER A 73 -24.81 -6.05 2.26
CA SER A 73 -25.15 -6.66 0.97
C SER A 73 -24.19 -7.78 0.63
N ILE A 74 -24.68 -8.76 -0.15
CA ILE A 74 -23.91 -9.88 -0.72
C ILE A 74 -22.64 -9.44 -1.50
N PHE A 75 -22.58 -8.15 -1.86
CA PHE A 75 -21.41 -7.55 -2.51
C PHE A 75 -20.17 -7.50 -1.60
N PHE A 76 -20.32 -7.56 -0.28
CA PHE A 76 -19.18 -7.59 0.63
C PHE A 76 -18.40 -8.90 0.51
N GLU A 77 -19.11 -10.02 0.51
CA GLU A 77 -18.55 -11.36 0.35
C GLU A 77 -17.98 -11.53 -1.06
N LEU A 78 -18.66 -10.99 -2.08
CA LEU A 78 -18.15 -10.95 -3.45
C LEU A 78 -16.83 -10.16 -3.53
N LEU A 79 -16.75 -9.01 -2.85
CA LEU A 79 -15.55 -8.20 -2.79
C LEU A 79 -14.41 -8.91 -2.04
N GLN A 80 -14.72 -9.62 -0.95
CA GLN A 80 -13.76 -10.46 -0.23
C GLN A 80 -13.21 -11.57 -1.12
N PHE A 81 -14.08 -12.27 -1.85
CA PHE A 81 -13.70 -13.34 -2.76
C PHE A 81 -12.82 -12.85 -3.92
N VAL A 82 -13.23 -11.76 -4.58
CA VAL A 82 -12.46 -11.14 -5.68
C VAL A 82 -11.15 -10.55 -5.15
N GLY A 83 -11.19 -9.88 -4.00
CA GLY A 83 -10.03 -9.31 -3.32
C GLY A 83 -9.02 -10.39 -2.98
N GLY A 84 -9.44 -11.46 -2.32
CA GLY A 84 -8.59 -12.61 -1.99
C GLY A 84 -7.97 -13.26 -3.23
N GLY A 85 -8.75 -13.43 -4.31
CA GLY A 85 -8.23 -13.90 -5.60
C GLY A 85 -7.15 -13.00 -6.18
N TYR A 86 -7.32 -11.68 -6.09
CA TYR A 86 -6.31 -10.72 -6.51
C TYR A 86 -5.02 -10.81 -5.68
N LEU A 87 -5.13 -11.03 -4.36
CA LEU A 87 -3.97 -11.21 -3.48
C LEU A 87 -3.17 -12.47 -3.85
N VAL A 88 -3.86 -13.58 -4.13
CA VAL A 88 -3.23 -14.83 -4.60
C VAL A 88 -2.55 -14.59 -5.95
N TYR A 89 -3.23 -13.95 -6.91
CA TYR A 89 -2.63 -13.57 -8.19
C TYR A 89 -1.36 -12.73 -8.00
N MET A 90 -1.37 -11.76 -7.09
CA MET A 90 -0.22 -10.93 -6.83
C MET A 90 0.92 -11.66 -6.11
N ALA A 91 0.63 -12.55 -5.17
CA ALA A 91 1.63 -13.43 -4.58
C ALA A 91 2.34 -14.26 -5.67
N VAL A 92 1.57 -14.83 -6.60
CA VAL A 92 2.10 -15.56 -7.75
C VAL A 92 2.97 -14.65 -8.62
N ARG A 93 2.52 -13.43 -8.94
CA ARG A 93 3.32 -12.45 -9.72
C ARG A 93 4.65 -12.12 -9.03
N ILE A 94 4.64 -11.94 -7.71
CA ILE A 94 5.85 -11.71 -6.92
C ILE A 94 6.77 -12.92 -7.03
N PHE A 95 6.29 -14.14 -6.76
CA PHE A 95 7.10 -15.35 -6.88
C PHE A 95 7.66 -15.58 -8.29
N LEU A 96 6.88 -15.28 -9.34
CA LEU A 96 7.34 -15.34 -10.72
C LEU A 96 8.43 -14.29 -11.00
N SER A 97 8.31 -13.09 -10.45
CA SER A 97 9.33 -12.03 -10.58
C SER A 97 10.65 -12.39 -9.87
N LEU A 98 10.61 -13.15 -8.79
CA LEU A 98 11.82 -13.67 -8.11
C LEU A 98 12.61 -14.66 -8.96
N ARG A 99 11.95 -15.24 -9.98
CA ARG A 99 12.54 -16.18 -10.94
C ARG A 99 13.21 -15.47 -12.11
N LYS A 100 12.84 -14.21 -12.41
CA LYS A 100 13.47 -13.38 -13.44
C LYS A 100 14.64 -12.61 -12.80
N ASN A 101 15.88 -12.95 -13.12
CA ASN A 101 17.08 -12.25 -12.63
C ASN A 101 17.27 -10.84 -13.24
N SER A 102 16.33 -10.36 -14.05
CA SER A 102 16.43 -9.06 -14.67
C SER A 102 15.91 -8.00 -13.73
N VAL A 103 16.85 -7.26 -13.11
CA VAL A 103 16.69 -5.80 -13.09
C VAL A 103 16.56 -5.41 -14.57
N GLU A 104 15.33 -5.35 -15.07
CA GLU A 104 15.09 -4.69 -16.36
C GLU A 104 15.49 -3.23 -16.12
N ASN A 105 16.74 -2.93 -16.46
CA ASN A 105 17.16 -1.59 -16.80
C ASN A 105 16.32 -1.23 -18.01
N GLU A 106 15.10 -0.76 -17.78
CA GLU A 106 14.43 0.07 -18.76
C GLU A 106 15.31 1.32 -18.91
N ASP A 107 16.19 1.25 -19.90
CA ASP A 107 16.86 2.39 -20.50
C ASP A 107 15.78 3.39 -20.89
N THR A 108 15.61 4.40 -20.05
CA THR A 108 14.93 5.63 -20.43
C THR A 108 15.89 6.78 -20.23
N SER A 109 16.96 6.71 -21.02
CA SER A 109 17.61 7.89 -21.57
C SER A 109 16.53 8.79 -22.19
N LYS A 110 16.07 9.76 -21.40
CA LYS A 110 15.47 11.03 -21.85
C LYS A 110 15.38 11.92 -20.61
N LEU A 111 16.25 12.93 -20.62
CA LEU A 111 16.50 13.93 -19.57
C LEU A 111 15.37 14.95 -19.37
N TYR A 112 14.19 14.75 -19.96
CA TYR A 112 13.03 15.63 -19.82
C TYR A 112 11.72 14.83 -19.85
N SER A 113 11.40 14.10 -18.78
CA SER A 113 10.02 13.65 -18.55
C SER A 113 9.22 14.80 -17.95
N SER A 114 7.93 14.92 -18.26
CA SER A 114 7.06 15.85 -17.53
C SER A 114 6.83 15.32 -16.10
N PRO A 115 6.78 16.17 -15.06
CA PRO A 115 6.40 15.78 -13.70
C PRO A 115 5.09 14.98 -13.63
N ILE A 116 4.16 15.23 -14.57
CA ILE A 116 2.90 14.48 -14.73
C ILE A 116 3.15 12.98 -14.92
N LYS A 117 4.23 12.58 -15.63
CA LYS A 117 4.58 11.16 -15.78
C LYS A 117 4.99 10.53 -14.46
N GLY A 118 5.58 11.30 -13.55
CA GLY A 118 5.85 10.84 -12.18
C GLY A 118 4.56 10.63 -11.40
N LEU A 119 3.65 11.61 -11.45
CA LEU A 119 2.34 11.48 -10.80
C LEU A 119 1.56 10.26 -11.30
N MET A 120 1.45 10.07 -12.62
CA MET A 120 0.79 8.89 -13.18
C MET A 120 1.49 7.59 -12.77
N ALA A 121 2.83 7.54 -12.84
CA ALA A 121 3.58 6.38 -12.38
C ALA A 121 3.30 6.04 -10.91
N GLY A 122 3.21 7.05 -10.04
CA GLY A 122 2.86 6.88 -8.64
C GLY A 122 1.46 6.31 -8.44
N ILE A 123 0.45 6.87 -9.13
CA ILE A 123 -0.93 6.37 -9.07
C ILE A 123 -1.00 4.92 -9.50
N PHE A 124 -0.48 4.59 -10.69
CA PHE A 124 -0.58 3.23 -11.21
C PHE A 124 0.22 2.24 -10.38
N THR A 125 1.39 2.65 -9.87
CA THR A 125 2.19 1.79 -9.00
C THR A 125 1.43 1.47 -7.71
N ASN A 126 0.88 2.48 -7.03
CA ASN A 126 0.17 2.28 -5.77
C ASN A 126 -1.18 1.57 -5.94
N LEU A 127 -1.97 1.90 -6.98
CA LEU A 127 -3.25 1.23 -7.25
C LEU A 127 -3.07 -0.22 -7.71
N SER A 128 -2.00 -0.52 -8.45
CA SER A 128 -1.69 -1.91 -8.83
C SER A 128 -1.01 -2.69 -7.70
N ASN A 129 -0.52 -1.99 -6.67
CA ASN A 129 0.12 -2.61 -5.53
C ASN A 129 -0.96 -3.27 -4.65
N PRO A 130 -0.92 -4.59 -4.44
CA PRO A 130 -1.86 -5.27 -3.53
C PRO A 130 -1.58 -4.90 -2.07
N LYS A 131 -0.44 -4.30 -1.76
CA LYS A 131 -0.03 -4.05 -0.39
C LYS A 131 -0.96 -3.06 0.33
N PRO A 132 -1.23 -1.83 -0.18
CA PRO A 132 -2.19 -0.93 0.46
C PRO A 132 -3.56 -1.58 0.74
N PRO A 133 -4.26 -2.22 -0.22
CA PRO A 133 -5.58 -2.79 0.06
C PRO A 133 -5.54 -3.89 1.13
N ILE A 134 -4.51 -4.75 1.17
CA ILE A 134 -4.39 -5.78 2.22
C ILE A 134 -4.26 -5.17 3.61
N PHE A 135 -3.32 -4.24 3.77
CA PHE A 135 -3.09 -3.65 5.08
C PHE A 135 -4.28 -2.82 5.54
N ILE A 136 -4.99 -2.19 4.62
CA ILE A 136 -6.25 -1.51 4.91
C ILE A 136 -7.31 -2.53 5.35
N SER A 137 -7.44 -3.68 4.70
CA SER A 137 -8.35 -4.75 5.17
C SER A 137 -8.02 -5.23 6.59
N VAL A 138 -6.73 -5.45 6.90
CA VAL A 138 -6.27 -5.81 8.26
C VAL A 138 -6.60 -4.73 9.28
N ILE A 139 -6.44 -3.47 8.90
CA ILE A 139 -6.73 -2.33 9.76
C ILE A 139 -8.23 -2.23 10.05
N LEU A 140 -9.06 -2.39 9.03
CA LEU A 140 -10.51 -2.37 9.18
C LEU A 140 -11.00 -3.51 10.08
N SER A 141 -10.36 -4.67 10.04
CA SER A 141 -10.70 -5.80 10.93
C SER A 141 -10.30 -5.58 12.39
N LYS A 142 -9.49 -4.56 12.71
CA LYS A 142 -9.13 -4.23 14.10
C LYS A 142 -10.18 -3.40 14.81
N PHE A 143 -11.08 -2.76 14.06
CA PHE A 143 -12.16 -1.99 14.65
C PHE A 143 -13.32 -2.91 15.04
N SER A 144 -13.62 -2.97 16.33
CA SER A 144 -14.73 -3.76 16.86
C SER A 144 -16.09 -3.16 16.48
N THR A 145 -16.15 -1.85 16.29
CA THR A 145 -17.33 -1.10 15.84
C THR A 145 -16.94 -0.15 14.72
N ILE A 146 -17.92 0.22 13.88
CA ILE A 146 -17.68 1.16 12.78
C ILE A 146 -17.35 2.53 13.37
N PRO A 147 -16.20 3.14 13.04
CA PRO A 147 -15.84 4.46 13.53
C PRO A 147 -16.86 5.52 13.06
N PRO A 148 -17.27 6.45 13.94
CA PRO A 148 -18.02 7.64 13.55
C PRO A 148 -17.33 8.44 12.42
N LEU A 149 -18.10 9.20 11.64
CA LEU A 149 -17.62 9.92 10.46
C LEU A 149 -16.44 10.87 10.76
N ASP A 150 -16.53 11.63 11.85
CA ASP A 150 -15.48 12.52 12.34
C ASP A 150 -14.17 11.77 12.63
N VAL A 151 -14.29 10.58 13.23
CA VAL A 151 -13.17 9.69 13.53
C VAL A 151 -12.57 9.06 12.27
N ALA A 152 -13.40 8.61 11.33
CA ALA A 152 -12.97 8.06 10.05
C ALA A 152 -12.21 9.09 9.20
N LEU A 153 -12.69 10.34 9.18
CA LEU A 153 -11.99 11.45 8.52
C LEU A 153 -10.63 11.75 9.17
N LEU A 154 -10.56 11.74 10.51
CA LEU A 154 -9.30 11.90 11.23
C LEU A 154 -8.31 10.77 10.89
N LEU A 155 -8.77 9.52 10.87
CA LEU A 155 -7.96 8.37 10.46
C LEU A 155 -7.45 8.52 9.03
N LEU A 156 -8.30 8.96 8.09
CA LEU A 156 -7.91 9.18 6.71
C LEU A 156 -6.81 10.24 6.59
N ILE A 157 -6.88 11.33 7.36
CA ILE A 157 -5.84 12.36 7.41
C ILE A 157 -4.53 11.80 7.99
N VAL A 158 -4.58 11.18 9.17
CA VAL A 158 -3.40 10.67 9.87
C VAL A 158 -2.72 9.56 9.07
N MET A 159 -3.50 8.63 8.53
CA MET A 159 -2.99 7.52 7.72
C MET A 159 -2.44 7.99 6.37
N THR A 160 -2.90 9.11 5.81
CA THR A 160 -2.28 9.70 4.61
C THR A 160 -1.01 10.49 4.96
N ALA A 161 -0.97 11.12 6.14
CA ALA A 161 0.19 11.89 6.59
C ALA A 161 1.42 11.00 6.81
N ILE A 162 1.25 9.78 7.30
CA ILE A 162 2.34 8.81 7.53
C ILE A 162 3.17 8.50 6.25
N PRO A 163 2.58 8.00 5.14
CA PRO A 163 3.30 7.80 3.89
C PRO A 163 3.79 9.10 3.27
N CYS A 164 3.05 10.21 3.44
CA CYS A 164 3.51 11.52 2.96
C CYS A 164 4.85 11.90 3.62
N PHE A 165 4.90 11.83 4.95
CA PHE A 165 6.11 12.10 5.73
C PHE A 165 7.23 11.14 5.37
N TRP A 166 6.95 9.83 5.36
CA TRP A 166 7.93 8.80 5.04
C TRP A 166 8.56 9.01 3.66
N PHE A 167 7.75 9.14 2.60
CA PHE A 167 8.28 9.30 1.25
C PHE A 167 8.93 10.66 1.03
N TYR A 168 8.48 11.71 1.71
CA TYR A 168 9.19 12.98 1.74
C TYR A 168 10.61 12.82 2.32
N CYS A 169 10.75 12.11 3.44
CA CYS A 169 12.05 11.75 4.01
C CYS A 169 12.90 10.93 3.03
N VAL A 170 12.32 9.95 2.36
CA VAL A 170 13.03 9.14 1.35
C VAL A 170 13.58 10.03 0.22
N VAL A 171 12.78 10.95 -0.32
CA VAL A 171 13.24 11.86 -1.40
C VAL A 171 14.45 12.71 -0.98
N HIS A 172 14.55 13.06 0.30
CA HIS A 172 15.61 13.95 0.80
C HIS A 172 16.83 13.19 1.34
N PHE A 173 16.63 12.06 2.03
CA PHE A 173 17.69 11.32 2.72
C PHE A 173 18.22 10.12 1.94
N PHE A 174 17.40 9.45 1.11
CA PHE A 174 17.80 8.24 0.37
C PHE A 174 18.52 8.52 -0.96
N THR A 175 18.90 9.76 -1.23
CA THR A 175 19.82 10.13 -2.33
C THR A 175 21.22 9.51 -2.18
N ILE A 176 21.52 8.87 -1.03
CA ILE A 176 22.80 8.23 -0.72
C ILE A 176 22.87 6.83 -1.36
N LYS A 177 23.58 6.70 -2.49
CA LYS A 177 23.76 5.47 -3.29
C LYS A 177 24.07 4.19 -2.48
N LYS A 178 24.76 4.32 -1.33
CA LYS A 178 25.20 3.21 -0.48
C LYS A 178 24.03 2.47 0.20
N ILE A 179 23.00 3.20 0.63
CA ILE A 179 21.82 2.62 1.29
C ILE A 179 20.99 1.82 0.25
N PHE A 180 20.90 2.34 -0.97
CA PHE A 180 20.19 1.69 -2.07
C PHE A 180 20.84 0.36 -2.51
N GLN A 181 22.17 0.30 -2.56
CA GLN A 181 22.88 -0.94 -2.94
C GLN A 181 22.70 -2.06 -1.91
N THR A 182 22.80 -1.74 -0.61
CA THR A 182 22.51 -2.71 0.46
C THR A 182 21.05 -3.15 0.42
N PHE A 183 20.13 -2.26 0.06
CA PHE A 183 18.71 -2.57 -0.05
C PHE A 183 18.37 -3.50 -1.22
N LEU A 184 18.98 -3.28 -2.40
CA LEU A 184 18.86 -4.21 -3.53
C LEU A 184 19.34 -5.63 -3.19
N HIS A 185 20.32 -5.75 -2.28
CA HIS A 185 20.82 -7.04 -1.82
C HIS A 185 19.75 -7.87 -1.09
N TYR A 186 18.90 -7.23 -0.27
CA TYR A 186 17.86 -7.92 0.50
C TYR A 186 16.48 -7.96 -0.17
N ARG A 187 16.32 -7.31 -1.33
CA ARG A 187 15.05 -7.22 -2.07
C ARG A 187 14.36 -8.58 -2.24
N LYS A 188 15.12 -9.61 -2.59
CA LYS A 188 14.58 -10.95 -2.86
C LYS A 188 13.91 -11.58 -1.63
N HIS A 189 14.49 -11.36 -0.44
CA HIS A 189 13.91 -11.85 0.82
C HIS A 189 12.65 -11.07 1.20
N LEU A 190 12.67 -9.75 1.03
CA LEU A 190 11.54 -8.87 1.32
C LEU A 190 10.34 -9.16 0.42
N ASP A 191 10.59 -9.31 -0.87
CA ASP A 191 9.59 -9.68 -1.87
C ASP A 191 9.02 -11.08 -1.57
N CYS A 192 9.86 -12.05 -1.17
CA CYS A 192 9.41 -13.39 -0.78
C CYS A 192 8.46 -13.37 0.44
N VAL A 193 8.84 -12.65 1.49
CA VAL A 193 8.00 -12.50 2.70
C VAL A 193 6.68 -11.82 2.37
N ALA A 194 6.69 -10.75 1.57
CA ALA A 194 5.48 -10.08 1.13
C ALA A 194 4.57 -11.01 0.29
N GLY A 195 5.14 -11.76 -0.65
CA GLY A 195 4.42 -12.75 -1.45
C GLY A 195 3.76 -13.82 -0.58
N ALA A 196 4.46 -14.34 0.44
CA ALA A 196 3.91 -15.31 1.37
C ALA A 196 2.75 -14.74 2.20
N ILE A 197 2.89 -13.52 2.73
CA ILE A 197 1.82 -12.83 3.46
C ILE A 197 0.59 -12.65 2.56
N PHE A 198 0.77 -12.22 1.30
CA PHE A 198 -0.33 -12.00 0.37
C PHE A 198 -1.05 -13.29 0.01
N PHE A 199 -0.30 -14.38 -0.18
CA PHE A 199 -0.89 -15.69 -0.45
C PHE A 199 -1.74 -16.15 0.73
N LEU A 200 -1.21 -16.08 1.95
CA LEU A 200 -1.92 -16.50 3.16
C LEU A 200 -3.18 -15.65 3.41
N PHE A 201 -3.07 -14.33 3.29
CA PHE A 201 -4.22 -13.43 3.41
C PHE A 201 -5.26 -13.66 2.34
N GLY A 202 -4.83 -13.83 1.08
CA GLY A 202 -5.71 -14.09 -0.04
C GLY A 202 -6.52 -15.36 0.12
N ILE A 203 -5.86 -16.45 0.54
CA ILE A 203 -6.53 -17.71 0.85
C ILE A 203 -7.51 -17.54 2.01
N ASN A 204 -7.12 -16.86 3.10
CA ASN A 204 -8.02 -16.66 4.23
C ASN A 204 -9.28 -15.88 3.84
N LEU A 205 -9.14 -14.80 3.06
CA LEU A 205 -10.25 -14.00 2.54
C LEU A 205 -11.20 -14.84 1.67
N ILE A 206 -10.65 -15.70 0.79
CA ILE A 206 -11.45 -16.59 -0.04
C ILE A 206 -12.21 -17.59 0.83
N THR A 207 -11.56 -18.20 1.83
CA THR A 207 -12.19 -19.20 2.70
C THR A 207 -13.27 -18.61 3.61
N GLU A 208 -13.12 -17.35 4.03
CA GLU A 208 -14.15 -16.64 4.80
C GLU A 208 -15.37 -16.30 3.93
N ALA A 209 -15.16 -15.85 2.69
CA ALA A 209 -16.24 -15.47 1.78
C ALA A 209 -16.98 -16.65 1.13
N PHE A 210 -16.29 -17.77 0.91
CA PHE A 210 -16.82 -18.91 0.15
C PHE A 210 -18.15 -19.47 0.69
N PRO A 211 -18.31 -19.76 2.00
CA PRO A 211 -19.55 -20.34 2.55
C PRO A 211 -20.74 -19.37 2.56
N GLN A 212 -20.51 -18.08 2.31
CA GLN A 212 -21.53 -17.05 2.33
C GLN A 212 -22.06 -16.74 0.92
N LEU A 213 -21.27 -17.06 -0.12
CA LEU A 213 -21.63 -16.89 -1.53
C LEU A 213 -22.23 -18.15 -2.16
N PHE A 214 -21.88 -19.35 -1.66
CA PHE A 214 -22.26 -20.64 -2.20
C PHE A 214 -22.66 -21.60 -1.07
#